data_AF-A0A5M4B8G5-F1
#
_entry.id   AF-A0A5M4B8G5-F1
#
_cell.length_a   1.000
_cell.length_b   1.000
_cell.length_c   1.000
_cell.angle_alpha   90.00
_cell.angle_beta   90.00
_cell.angle_gamma   90.00
#
_symmetry.space_group_name_H-M   'P 1'
#
loop_
_entity.id
_entity.type
_entity.pdbx_description
1 polymer ?
#
loop_
_entity_poly.entity_id
_entity_poly.type
_entity_poly.pdbx_seq_one_letter_code
_entity_poly.pdbx_strand_id
1 'polypeptide(L)' 'MIKVNNFWGKTFNFSDVKNFHIENKVLEIIKEDSTKKYINLDGICPDSIQKLEKILAKYIIHPIDYQ' A
#
# COMPACT_ATOMS: atom_id res chain seq x y z
N MET A 1 -1.44 -13.23 0.36
CA MET A 1 -2.65 -12.70 -0.31
C MET A 1 -3.56 -12.14 0.78
N ILE A 2 -3.69 -10.82 0.88
CA ILE A 2 -4.51 -10.18 1.93
C ILE A 2 -5.83 -9.75 1.28
N LYS A 3 -6.96 -10.26 1.80
CA LYS A 3 -8.31 -9.97 1.31
C LYS A 3 -8.95 -8.95 2.26
N VAL A 4 -9.24 -7.75 1.76
CA VAL A 4 -9.98 -6.70 2.50
C VAL A 4 -11.32 -6.50 1.83
N ASN A 5 -12.39 -6.64 2.62
CA ASN A 5 -13.72 -7.05 2.18
C ASN A 5 -14.60 -5.99 1.49
N ASN A 6 -14.05 -4.91 0.95
CA ASN A 6 -14.83 -3.95 0.12
C ASN A 6 -14.06 -3.37 -1.09
N PHE A 7 -12.90 -3.94 -1.42
CA PHE A 7 -12.10 -3.59 -2.60
C PHE A 7 -12.01 -4.80 -3.56
N TRP A 8 -13.15 -5.43 -3.83
CA TRP A 8 -13.24 -6.62 -4.66
C TRP A 8 -13.13 -6.24 -6.15
N GLY A 9 -11.99 -6.57 -6.76
CA GLY A 9 -11.89 -6.67 -8.22
C GLY A 9 -10.64 -6.07 -8.87
N LYS A 10 -9.80 -5.32 -8.15
CA LYS A 10 -8.53 -4.83 -8.72
C LYS A 10 -7.36 -5.51 -8.03
N THR A 11 -6.87 -6.57 -8.65
CA THR A 11 -5.56 -7.15 -8.37
C THR A 11 -4.55 -6.01 -8.48
N PHE A 12 -3.92 -5.69 -7.36
CA PHE A 12 -2.96 -4.60 -7.31
C PHE A 12 -1.57 -5.22 -7.38
N ASN A 13 -0.92 -5.07 -8.54
CA ASN A 13 0.46 -5.51 -8.70
C ASN A 13 1.36 -4.52 -7.97
N PHE A 14 2.02 -5.01 -6.91
CA PHE A 14 2.99 -4.25 -6.14
C PHE A 14 4.26 -3.94 -6.94
N SER A 15 4.52 -4.68 -8.02
CA SER A 15 5.66 -4.48 -8.92
C SER A 15 5.64 -3.12 -9.63
N ASP A 16 4.46 -2.54 -9.87
CA ASP A 16 4.33 -1.25 -10.57
C ASP A 16 4.32 -0.06 -9.60
N VAL A 17 4.54 -0.31 -8.31
CA VAL A 17 4.44 0.70 -7.25
C VAL A 17 5.81 1.30 -7.01
N LYS A 18 5.93 2.60 -7.31
CA LYS A 18 7.14 3.37 -7.09
C LYS A 18 7.25 3.85 -5.65
N ASN A 19 6.15 4.30 -5.07
CA ASN A 19 6.11 4.79 -3.71
C ASN A 19 4.70 4.67 -3.12
N PHE A 20 4.58 4.71 -1.79
CA PHE A 20 3.30 4.77 -1.10
C PHE A 20 3.36 5.76 0.07
N HIS A 21 2.20 6.27 0.45
CA HIS A 21 2.04 7.17 1.59
C HIS A 21 0.71 6.87 2.29
N ILE A 22 0.71 6.83 3.62
CA ILE A 22 -0.51 6.64 4.41
C ILE A 22 -0.68 7.88 5.28
N GLU A 23 -1.74 8.64 5.04
CA GLU A 23 -2.10 9.82 5.82
C GLU A 23 -3.61 9.86 6.02
N ASN A 24 -4.08 10.26 7.21
CA ASN A 24 -5.51 10.43 7.50
C ASN A 24 -6.38 9.21 7.12
N LYS A 25 -5.85 7.99 7.32
CA LYS A 25 -6.48 6.70 6.91
C LYS A 25 -6.70 6.56 5.40
N VAL A 26 -5.97 7.30 4.59
CA VAL A 26 -5.95 7.15 3.13
C VAL A 26 -4.57 6.64 2.73
N LEU A 27 -4.54 5.52 2.01
CA LEU A 27 -3.34 5.02 1.36
C LEU A 27 -3.25 5.62 -0.04
N GLU A 28 -2.33 6.55 -0.23
CA GLU A 28 -1.87 7.00 -1.54
C GLU A 28 -0.81 6.04 -2.06
N ILE A 29 -0.98 5.57 -3.29
CA ILE A 29 0.00 4.76 -4.00
C ILE A 29 0.38 5.48 -5.27
N ILE A 30 1.68 5.68 -5.45
CA ILE A 30 2.28 6.31 -6.62
C ILE A 30 2.93 5.20 -7.45
N LYS A 31 2.48 5.06 -8.70
CA LYS A 31 3.04 4.12 -9.66
C LYS A 31 4.22 4.71 -10.44
N GLU A 32 4.95 3.86 -11.15
CA GLU A 32 6.06 4.30 -12.02
C GLU A 32 5.62 5.25 -13.14
N ASP A 33 4.41 5.04 -13.68
CA ASP A 33 3.77 5.89 -14.69
C ASP A 33 3.26 7.24 -14.12
N SER A 34 3.61 7.57 -12.86
CA SER A 34 3.14 8.74 -12.11
C SER A 34 1.64 8.75 -11.82
N THR A 35 0.92 7.66 -12.10
CA THR A 35 -0.48 7.54 -11.74
C THR A 35 -0.62 7.36 -10.24
N LYS A 36 -1.52 8.13 -9.63
CA LYS A 36 -1.84 8.02 -8.22
C LYS A 36 -3.12 7.23 -8.00
N LYS A 37 -3.11 6.33 -7.03
CA LYS A 37 -4.32 5.69 -6.50
C LYS A 37 -4.50 6.02 -5.04
N TYR A 38 -5.75 6.32 -4.68
CA TYR A 38 -6.16 6.55 -3.31
C TYR A 38 -7.05 5.40 -2.86
N ILE A 39 -6.69 4.77 -1.76
CA ILE A 39 -7.46 3.70 -1.13
C ILE A 39 -7.88 4.22 0.24
N ASN A 40 -9.19 4.33 0.45
CA ASN A 40 -9.72 4.70 1.74
C ASN A 40 -9.65 3.49 2.69
N LEU A 41 -8.99 3.68 3.84
CA LEU A 41 -8.85 2.69 4.91
C LEU A 41 -9.86 2.96 6.05
N ASP A 42 -10.86 3.80 5.83
CA ASP A 42 -11.90 4.02 6.83
C ASP A 42 -12.66 2.71 7.11
N GLY A 43 -12.84 2.40 8.39
CA GLY A 43 -13.32 1.09 8.85
C GLY A 43 -12.25 0.01 9.03
N ILE A 44 -10.98 0.25 8.69
CA ILE A 44 -9.86 -0.64 9.01
C ILE A 44 -9.29 -0.28 10.38
N CYS A 45 -9.07 -1.29 11.22
CA CYS A 45 -8.45 -1.11 12.53
C CYS A 45 -7.03 -0.52 12.40
N PRO A 46 -6.64 0.42 13.29
CA PRO A 46 -5.32 1.07 13.23
C PRO A 46 -4.15 0.07 13.31
N ASP A 47 -4.30 -1.02 14.08
CA ASP A 47 -3.31 -2.11 14.14
C ASP A 47 -3.14 -2.81 12.77
N SER A 48 -4.23 -2.97 12.02
CA SER A 48 -4.19 -3.53 10.67
C SER A 48 -3.58 -2.55 9.66
N ILE A 49 -3.77 -1.24 9.85
CA ILE A 49 -3.12 -0.20 9.05
C ILE A 49 -1.60 -0.23 9.29
N GLN A 50 -1.13 -0.34 10.55
CA GLN A 50 0.30 -0.50 10.84
C GLN A 50 0.89 -1.77 10.22
N LYS A 51 0.16 -2.89 10.25
CA LYS A 51 0.59 -4.12 9.58
C LYS A 51 0.69 -3.95 8.07
N LEU A 52 -0.29 -3.27 7.47
CA LEU A 52 -0.29 -2.94 6.05
C LEU A 52 0.93 -2.08 5.68
N GLU A 53 1.21 -1.04 6.46
CA GLU A 53 2.38 -0.18 6.28
C GLU A 53 3.69 -0.97 6.33
N LYS A 54 3.87 -1.87 7.30
CA LYS A 54 5.06 -2.73 7.40
C LYS A 54 5.21 -3.66 6.20
N ILE A 55 4.11 -4.19 5.67
CA ILE A 55 4.12 -5.04 4.48
C ILE A 55 4.50 -4.21 3.26
N LEU A 56 3.84 -3.07 3.05
CA LEU A 56 4.15 -2.17 1.94
C LEU A 56 5.60 -1.70 2.00
N ALA A 57 6.10 -1.34 3.18
CA ALA A 57 7.50 -1.00 3.38
C ALA A 57 8.41 -2.16 2.97
N LYS A 58 8.15 -3.39 3.39
CA LYS A 58 8.99 -4.56 3.03
C LYS A 58 9.04 -4.87 1.53
N TYR A 59 7.95 -4.60 0.80
CA TYR A 59 7.83 -5.01 -0.61
C TYR A 59 8.05 -3.87 -1.62
N ILE A 60 7.77 -2.61 -1.25
CA ILE A 60 7.90 -1.44 -2.13
C ILE A 60 9.21 -0.71 -1.86
N ILE A 61 9.51 -0.49 -0.58
CA ILE A 61 10.84 -0.05 -0.18
C ILE A 61 11.65 -1.34 -0.20
N HIS A 62 12.24 -1.68 -1.34
CA HIS A 62 13.39 -2.57 -1.30
C HIS A 62 14.24 -2.06 -0.14
N PRO A 63 14.52 -2.85 0.92
CA PRO A 63 15.62 -2.49 1.77
C PRO A 63 16.77 -2.29 0.79
N ILE A 64 17.28 -1.07 0.74
CA ILE A 64 18.58 -0.85 0.13
C ILE A 64 19.47 -1.74 0.99
N ASP A 65 19.72 -2.96 0.51
CA ASP A 65 20.75 -3.83 1.05
C ASP A 65 22.03 -3.00 0.93
N TYR A 66 22.33 -2.28 2.01
CA TYR A 66 23.65 -1.72 2.21
C TYR A 66 24.53 -2.90 2.61
N GLN A 67 25.09 -3.52 1.56
CA GLN A 67 26.22 -4.45 1.53
C GLN A 67 26.02 -5.86 2.07
#